data_AF-A0A7X0L8Y6-F1
#
_entry.id   AF-A0A7X0L8Y6-F1
#
_cell.length_a   1.000
_cell.length_b   1.000
_cell.length_c   1.000
_cell.angle_alpha   90.00
_cell.angle_beta   90.00
_cell.angle_gamma   90.00
#
_symmetry.space_group_name_H-M   'P 1'
#
loop_
_entity.id
_entity.type
_entity.pdbx_description
1 polymer ?
#
loop_
_entity_poly.entity_id
_entity_poly.type
_entity_poly.pdbx_seq_one_letter_code
_entity_poly.pdbx_strand_id
1 'polypeptide(L)'
;MRFRLTDDQRALRDGLREALARRFDADALRAAVEGAAGVKGGTEGEGTGRRGAGAGSCGNGGGGTVRSVNGAGMASNSASAGERAGVSGVGGERLGRAGSGGRPVRGAEADGGAAGARRTAGSPRLDRAVWRALGDLGFFALRMPEADGGVGLGLPEAVLLFEETGRALVPGPLVATHLAAGAVPGAAAGETVVAAVDGGLVEWLDEADVVRGDTSGAVPLRSIDPLTPLHRVPAGRAAPDPVAVLLTAAEQLGTAGRVCELAAQHARAREQFGRPVGAFQAVAHLCAGILVGTETARAAVYAAAVTADPADIAAARILADEAAVRGARDCLQVHGGMGFTWESEVHLHVKRAWVRTQRAGGVTESEEALAAALPAESV
;
A
#
# COMPACT_ATOMS: atom_id res chain seq x y z
N MET A 1 -5.04 3.50 26.61
CA MET A 1 -5.15 2.03 26.74
C MET A 1 -3.86 1.40 26.22
N ARG A 2 -3.26 0.42 26.91
CA ARG A 2 -2.24 -0.43 26.28
C ARG A 2 -2.96 -1.51 25.49
N PHE A 3 -3.09 -1.33 24.18
CA PHE A 3 -3.60 -2.38 23.31
C PHE A 3 -2.63 -3.56 23.41
N ARG A 4 -3.08 -4.67 24.00
CA ARG A 4 -2.30 -5.90 24.09
C ARG A 4 -3.05 -6.95 23.31
N LEU A 5 -2.37 -7.52 22.32
CA LEU A 5 -2.91 -8.66 21.58
C LEU A 5 -3.20 -9.81 22.55
N THR A 6 -4.18 -10.64 22.22
CA THR A 6 -4.35 -11.94 22.88
C THR A 6 -3.22 -12.90 22.47
N ASP A 7 -3.11 -14.04 23.15
CA ASP A 7 -2.17 -15.09 22.73
C ASP A 7 -2.53 -15.62 21.34
N ASP A 8 -3.81 -15.81 21.05
CA ASP A 8 -4.30 -16.27 19.74
C ASP A 8 -3.99 -15.25 18.64
N GLN A 9 -4.20 -13.96 18.89
CA GLN A 9 -3.86 -12.89 17.94
C GLN A 9 -2.36 -12.81 17.66
N ARG A 10 -1.51 -13.03 18.69
CA ARG A 10 -0.06 -13.15 18.49
C ARG A 10 0.28 -14.35 17.63
N ALA A 11 -0.25 -15.52 17.97
CA ALA A 11 0.01 -16.76 17.25
C ALA A 11 -0.43 -16.66 15.78
N LEU A 12 -1.60 -16.07 15.53
CA LEU A 12 -2.12 -15.82 14.18
C LEU A 12 -1.18 -14.92 13.36
N ARG A 13 -0.82 -13.76 13.92
CA ARG A 13 0.09 -12.81 13.25
C ARG A 13 1.46 -13.44 12.99
N ASP A 14 2.05 -14.07 14.02
CA ASP A 14 3.39 -14.62 13.94
C ASP A 14 3.44 -15.83 12.98
N GLY A 15 2.38 -16.65 12.95
CA GLY A 15 2.21 -17.75 11.99
C GLY A 15 2.12 -17.27 10.54
N LEU A 16 1.33 -16.23 10.25
CA LEU A 16 1.29 -15.65 8.90
C LEU A 16 2.63 -15.03 8.53
N ARG A 17 3.27 -14.29 9.44
CA ARG A 17 4.59 -13.70 9.21
C ARG A 17 5.60 -14.75 8.79
N GLU A 18 5.64 -15.88 9.49
CA GLU A 18 6.56 -16.97 9.15
C GLU A 18 6.24 -17.58 7.78
N ALA A 19 4.95 -17.81 7.47
CA ALA A 19 4.53 -18.33 6.18
C ALA A 19 4.91 -17.40 5.02
N LEU A 20 4.71 -16.08 5.18
CA LEU A 20 5.05 -15.08 4.18
C LEU A 20 6.58 -14.92 4.04
N ALA A 21 7.33 -14.92 5.14
CA ALA A 21 8.79 -14.78 5.11
C ALA A 21 9.47 -15.90 4.32
N ARG A 22 8.91 -17.12 4.29
CA ARG A 22 9.42 -18.23 3.48
C ARG A 22 9.15 -18.09 1.98
N ARG A 23 8.21 -17.21 1.59
CA ARG A 23 7.68 -17.15 0.22
C ARG A 23 7.91 -15.80 -0.47
N PHE A 24 8.15 -14.75 0.30
CA PHE A 24 8.38 -13.38 -0.15
C PHE A 24 9.63 -12.79 0.49
N ASP A 25 10.75 -13.51 0.41
CA ASP A 25 12.05 -12.94 0.75
C ASP A 25 12.57 -12.01 -0.35
N ALA A 26 13.72 -11.38 -0.10
CA ALA A 26 14.32 -10.41 -1.02
C ALA A 26 14.63 -11.00 -2.40
N ASP A 27 15.05 -12.27 -2.46
CA ASP A 27 15.37 -12.95 -3.72
C ASP A 27 14.10 -13.26 -4.52
N ALA A 28 13.03 -13.71 -3.84
CA ALA A 28 11.73 -13.91 -4.46
C ALA A 28 11.14 -12.61 -5.02
N LEU A 29 11.23 -11.50 -4.26
CA LEU A 29 10.78 -10.19 -4.72
C LEU A 29 11.58 -9.71 -5.93
N ARG A 30 12.90 -9.91 -5.92
CA ARG A 30 13.77 -9.59 -7.05
C ARG A 30 13.39 -10.39 -8.30
N ALA A 31 13.23 -11.71 -8.16
CA ALA A 31 12.84 -12.59 -9.25
C ALA A 31 11.48 -12.18 -9.84
N ALA A 32 10.52 -11.76 -9.00
CA ALA A 32 9.22 -11.25 -9.44
C ALA A 32 9.36 -9.97 -10.27
N VAL A 33 10.21 -9.03 -9.87
CA VAL A 33 10.45 -7.79 -10.62
C VAL A 33 11.20 -8.04 -11.92
N GLU A 34 12.22 -8.89 -11.91
CA GLU A 34 12.98 -9.28 -13.11
C GLU A 34 12.08 -10.02 -14.11
N GLY A 35 11.19 -10.90 -13.63
CA GLY A 35 10.18 -11.57 -14.43
C GLY A 35 9.19 -10.60 -15.09
N ALA A 36 8.78 -9.54 -14.39
CA ALA A 36 7.97 -8.47 -14.96
C ALA A 36 8.73 -7.71 -16.06
N ALA A 37 10.01 -7.40 -15.84
CA ALA A 37 10.85 -6.68 -16.80
C ALA A 37 11.21 -7.53 -18.05
N GLY A 38 11.23 -8.86 -17.93
CA GLY A 38 11.76 -9.81 -18.92
C GLY A 38 10.97 -9.99 -20.23
N VAL A 39 9.79 -9.39 -20.38
CA VAL A 39 8.97 -9.53 -21.62
C VAL A 39 9.50 -8.66 -22.78
N LYS A 40 10.58 -7.89 -22.59
CA LYS A 40 11.21 -7.10 -23.68
C LYS A 40 12.40 -7.77 -24.39
N GLY A 41 12.77 -9.00 -24.05
CA GLY A 41 13.97 -9.67 -24.57
C GLY A 41 13.75 -10.79 -25.59
N GLY A 42 12.94 -10.56 -26.62
CA GLY A 42 12.76 -11.52 -27.72
C GLY A 42 13.68 -11.25 -28.91
N THR A 43 14.76 -12.03 -29.00
CA THR A 43 15.48 -12.44 -30.24
C THR A 43 16.03 -11.38 -31.20
N GLU A 44 17.29 -11.00 -31.01
CA GLU A 44 18.27 -10.84 -32.10
C GLU A 44 19.56 -11.52 -31.57
N GLY A 45 19.85 -12.76 -31.92
CA GLY A 45 20.48 -13.10 -33.19
C GLY A 45 21.98 -13.28 -32.94
N GLU A 46 22.39 -14.50 -32.60
CA GLU A 46 23.80 -14.91 -32.53
C GLU A 46 24.49 -14.59 -33.87
N GLY A 47 25.31 -13.54 -33.87
CA GLY A 47 26.20 -13.17 -34.95
C GLY A 47 27.64 -13.42 -34.53
N THR A 48 28.18 -14.56 -34.94
CA THR A 48 29.56 -14.98 -34.77
C THR A 48 30.59 -13.99 -35.33
N GLY A 49 31.53 -13.56 -34.47
CA GLY A 49 32.96 -13.46 -34.76
C GLY A 49 33.49 -12.26 -35.58
N ARG A 50 34.34 -11.44 -34.94
CA ARG A 50 35.77 -11.34 -35.30
C ARG A 50 36.59 -10.54 -34.30
N ARG A 51 37.81 -11.05 -34.09
CA ARG A 51 38.89 -10.51 -33.27
C ARG A 51 39.44 -9.20 -33.85
N GLY A 52 39.93 -8.31 -32.98
CA GLY A 52 40.80 -7.19 -33.33
C GLY A 52 41.43 -6.61 -32.07
N ALA A 53 42.70 -6.95 -31.85
CA ALA A 53 43.54 -6.41 -30.77
C ALA A 53 43.96 -4.95 -31.05
N GLY A 54 44.21 -4.18 -29.99
CA GLY A 54 44.81 -2.85 -30.09
C GLY A 54 45.03 -2.21 -28.72
N ALA A 55 46.22 -2.42 -28.16
CA ALA A 55 46.73 -1.68 -27.00
C ALA A 55 47.05 -0.22 -27.37
N GLY A 56 46.86 0.71 -26.44
CA GLY A 56 47.24 2.11 -26.59
C GLY A 56 47.28 2.80 -25.22
N SER A 57 48.46 3.26 -24.84
CA SER A 57 48.89 3.75 -23.53
C SER A 57 48.60 5.23 -23.25
N CYS A 58 48.55 5.57 -21.96
CA CYS A 58 49.06 6.78 -21.28
C CYS A 58 48.67 8.19 -21.78
N GLY A 59 48.18 9.02 -20.85
CA GLY A 59 48.17 10.48 -20.99
C GLY A 59 47.50 11.21 -19.82
N ASN A 60 48.33 11.69 -18.89
CA ASN A 60 48.00 12.47 -17.69
C ASN A 60 47.65 13.94 -18.04
N GLY A 61 46.79 14.59 -17.23
CA GLY A 61 46.81 16.04 -17.07
C GLY A 61 45.45 16.74 -16.92
N GLY A 62 45.32 17.56 -15.88
CA GLY A 62 44.47 18.76 -15.92
C GLY A 62 43.41 18.85 -14.82
N GLY A 63 43.70 19.63 -13.78
CA GLY A 63 42.80 19.88 -12.66
C GLY A 63 41.49 20.59 -13.02
N GLY A 64 40.47 20.33 -12.21
CA GLY A 64 39.17 20.97 -12.27
C GLY A 64 38.66 21.26 -10.86
N THR A 65 38.49 22.54 -10.59
CA THR A 65 38.15 23.21 -9.34
C THR A 65 36.83 22.73 -8.72
N VAL A 66 36.86 22.43 -7.42
CA VAL A 66 35.66 22.18 -6.60
C VAL A 66 34.93 23.50 -6.38
N ARG A 67 33.70 23.62 -6.91
CA ARG A 67 32.78 24.71 -6.56
C ARG A 67 31.71 24.18 -5.61
N SER A 68 31.79 24.65 -4.38
CA SER A 68 30.72 24.62 -3.38
C SER A 68 29.47 25.31 -3.93
N VAL A 69 28.30 24.70 -3.71
CA VAL A 69 27.02 25.42 -3.78
C VAL A 69 26.20 25.02 -2.57
N ASN A 70 26.04 26.01 -1.68
CA ASN A 70 25.13 26.00 -0.55
C ASN A 70 23.67 25.90 -1.00
N GLY A 71 22.85 25.38 -0.09
CA GLY A 71 21.44 25.08 -0.30
C GLY A 71 20.51 26.28 -0.48
N ALA A 72 19.28 25.94 -0.83
CA ALA A 72 18.10 26.79 -0.70
C ALA A 72 16.91 25.88 -0.42
N GLY A 73 16.25 26.11 0.71
CA GLY A 73 14.99 25.47 1.07
C GLY A 73 13.86 25.91 0.15
N MET A 74 12.93 25.00 -0.10
CA MET A 74 11.66 25.31 -0.77
C MET A 74 10.56 25.44 0.28
N ALA A 75 10.12 26.69 0.42
CA ALA A 75 8.96 27.09 1.20
C ALA A 75 7.66 26.65 0.51
N SER A 76 6.71 26.26 1.36
CA SER A 76 5.28 26.08 1.07
C SER A 76 4.64 27.38 0.61
N ASN A 77 3.88 27.35 -0.48
CA ASN A 77 2.97 28.42 -0.88
C ASN A 77 1.54 27.91 -0.91
N SER A 78 0.78 28.29 0.12
CA SER A 78 -0.69 28.23 0.16
C SER A 78 -1.24 29.46 -0.56
N ALA A 79 -1.93 29.26 -1.68
CA ALA A 79 -2.65 30.32 -2.37
C ALA A 79 -4.12 30.31 -1.92
N SER A 80 -4.49 31.34 -1.15
CA SER A 80 -5.85 31.74 -0.84
C SER A 80 -6.54 32.29 -2.08
N ALA A 81 -7.72 31.76 -2.43
CA ALA A 81 -8.66 32.43 -3.32
C ALA A 81 -9.95 32.68 -2.51
N GLY A 82 -10.20 33.95 -2.20
CA GLY A 82 -11.48 34.39 -1.69
C GLY A 82 -12.36 34.82 -2.86
N GLU A 83 -13.63 34.41 -2.84
CA GLU A 83 -14.67 35.18 -3.49
C GLU A 83 -15.98 35.07 -2.71
N ARG A 84 -16.59 36.23 -2.47
CA ARG A 84 -17.80 36.43 -1.67
C ARG A 84 -19.02 36.35 -2.57
N ALA A 85 -20.11 35.73 -2.10
CA ALA A 85 -21.46 36.10 -2.50
C ALA A 85 -22.51 35.73 -1.43
N GLY A 86 -23.12 36.77 -0.85
CA GLY A 86 -24.57 36.90 -0.68
C GLY A 86 -25.33 36.01 0.31
N VAL A 87 -25.61 36.55 1.50
CA VAL A 87 -26.62 36.07 2.46
C VAL A 87 -27.98 36.70 2.16
N SER A 88 -29.06 35.90 2.20
CA SER A 88 -30.40 36.17 2.77
C SER A 88 -31.33 35.00 2.38
N GLY A 89 -32.24 34.45 3.18
CA GLY A 89 -32.77 34.81 4.48
C GLY A 89 -33.65 33.66 5.03
N VAL A 90 -34.36 33.99 6.09
CA VAL A 90 -34.87 33.14 7.19
C VAL A 90 -36.21 32.41 6.90
N GLY A 91 -36.40 31.26 7.58
CA GLY A 91 -37.68 30.61 7.91
C GLY A 91 -37.49 29.08 7.98
N GLY A 92 -37.54 28.35 9.10
CA GLY A 92 -38.37 28.45 10.28
C GLY A 92 -39.58 27.52 10.13
N GLU A 93 -39.50 26.25 10.56
CA GLU A 93 -40.61 25.49 11.19
C GLU A 93 -40.31 24.00 11.54
N ARG A 94 -40.46 23.74 12.84
CA ARG A 94 -40.99 22.58 13.61
C ARG A 94 -41.15 21.16 13.00
N LEU A 95 -40.61 20.21 13.77
CA LEU A 95 -41.21 18.97 14.34
C LEU A 95 -42.10 18.06 13.46
N GLY A 96 -41.66 16.82 13.31
CA GLY A 96 -42.51 15.66 12.97
C GLY A 96 -41.82 14.34 13.31
N ARG A 97 -42.38 13.60 14.27
CA ARG A 97 -41.97 12.28 14.74
C ARG A 97 -42.83 11.20 14.06
N ALA A 98 -42.32 9.96 14.05
CA ALA A 98 -42.93 8.68 13.59
C ALA A 98 -42.67 8.36 12.10
N GLY A 99 -42.40 7.12 11.67
CA GLY A 99 -42.33 5.83 12.34
C GLY A 99 -42.21 4.73 11.26
N SER A 100 -41.53 3.62 11.61
CA SER A 100 -41.70 2.23 11.11
C SER A 100 -42.01 1.96 9.63
N GLY A 101 -41.19 1.12 8.99
CA GLY A 101 -41.63 0.33 7.84
C GLY A 101 -40.51 -0.20 6.97
N GLY A 102 -39.92 -1.34 7.37
CA GLY A 102 -38.98 -2.07 6.51
C GLY A 102 -39.65 -2.64 5.28
N ARG A 103 -38.95 -2.58 4.14
CA ARG A 103 -39.08 -3.53 3.02
C ARG A 103 -37.67 -3.84 2.48
N PRO A 104 -37.37 -5.11 2.17
CA PRO A 104 -36.05 -5.52 1.72
C PRO A 104 -35.83 -5.07 0.27
N VAL A 105 -34.68 -4.44 0.01
CA VAL A 105 -34.25 -4.14 -1.36
C VAL A 105 -33.73 -5.44 -1.97
N ARG A 106 -34.54 -6.03 -2.86
CA ARG A 106 -34.14 -7.15 -3.72
C ARG A 106 -33.04 -6.71 -4.69
N GLY A 107 -32.17 -7.67 -4.99
CA GLY A 107 -30.96 -7.59 -5.79
C GLY A 107 -30.99 -6.67 -7.00
N ALA A 108 -29.95 -5.85 -7.10
CA ALA A 108 -29.38 -5.47 -8.37
C ALA A 108 -28.21 -6.42 -8.62
N GLU A 109 -28.47 -7.50 -9.37
CA GLU A 109 -27.43 -8.23 -10.07
C GLU A 109 -26.78 -7.24 -11.05
N ALA A 110 -25.60 -6.74 -10.69
CA ALA A 110 -24.75 -6.03 -11.63
C ALA A 110 -23.99 -7.10 -12.43
N ASP A 111 -24.47 -7.29 -13.65
CA ASP A 111 -23.91 -8.16 -14.69
C ASP A 111 -22.43 -7.80 -14.92
N GLY A 112 -21.53 -8.59 -14.35
CA GLY A 112 -20.07 -8.41 -14.44
C GLY A 112 -19.57 -8.86 -15.81
N GLY A 113 -19.72 -8.01 -16.81
CA GLY A 113 -19.13 -8.23 -18.13
C GLY A 113 -17.61 -8.36 -18.05
N ALA A 114 -17.08 -9.51 -18.47
CA ALA A 114 -15.65 -9.75 -18.62
C ALA A 114 -15.05 -8.79 -19.66
N ALA A 115 -14.62 -7.61 -19.22
CA ALA A 115 -13.92 -6.65 -20.06
C ALA A 115 -12.51 -7.18 -20.30
N GLY A 116 -12.29 -7.75 -21.50
CA GLY A 116 -10.97 -8.15 -21.98
C GLY A 116 -10.05 -6.93 -22.15
N ALA A 117 -9.41 -6.51 -21.06
CA ALA A 117 -8.27 -5.61 -21.11
C ALA A 117 -7.15 -6.32 -21.90
N ARG A 118 -6.68 -5.68 -22.97
CA ARG A 118 -5.58 -6.21 -23.77
C ARG A 118 -4.32 -6.17 -22.90
N ARG A 119 -3.89 -7.35 -22.44
CA ARG A 119 -2.70 -7.53 -21.60
C ARG A 119 -1.52 -6.73 -22.13
N THR A 120 -0.95 -5.92 -21.25
CA THR A 120 0.25 -5.14 -21.55
C THR A 120 1.50 -6.03 -21.49
N ALA A 121 2.32 -5.99 -22.55
CA ALA A 121 3.58 -6.75 -22.60
C ALA A 121 4.55 -6.25 -21.51
N GLY A 122 4.99 -7.13 -20.62
CA GLY A 122 5.90 -6.79 -19.50
C GLY A 122 5.22 -6.43 -18.18
N SER A 123 3.92 -6.73 -18.04
CA SER A 123 3.25 -6.62 -16.74
C SER A 123 3.58 -7.82 -15.84
N PRO A 124 3.76 -7.60 -14.53
CA PRO A 124 3.99 -8.68 -13.57
C PRO A 124 2.82 -9.65 -13.60
N ARG A 125 3.12 -10.95 -13.47
CA ARG A 125 2.10 -11.99 -13.33
C ARG A 125 1.80 -12.25 -11.87
N LEU A 126 0.54 -12.50 -11.56
CA LEU A 126 0.16 -12.90 -10.22
C LEU A 126 0.49 -14.40 -10.02
N ASP A 127 1.20 -14.74 -8.95
CA ASP A 127 1.43 -16.14 -8.59
C ASP A 127 0.13 -16.75 -8.05
N ARG A 128 -0.57 -17.50 -8.91
CA ARG A 128 -1.84 -18.17 -8.58
C ARG A 128 -1.66 -19.24 -7.50
N ALA A 129 -0.49 -19.86 -7.38
CA ALA A 129 -0.23 -20.86 -6.33
C ALA A 129 -0.09 -20.18 -4.96
N VAL A 130 0.56 -19.02 -4.89
CA VAL A 130 0.55 -18.20 -3.66
C VAL A 130 -0.89 -17.75 -3.35
N TRP A 131 -1.63 -17.30 -4.36
CA TRP A 131 -3.00 -16.87 -4.17
C TRP A 131 -3.90 -17.98 -3.60
N ARG A 132 -3.74 -19.22 -4.10
CA ARG A 132 -4.41 -20.40 -3.54
C ARG A 132 -3.99 -20.67 -2.11
N ALA A 133 -2.70 -20.64 -1.83
CA ALA A 133 -2.20 -20.88 -0.47
C ALA A 133 -2.77 -19.86 0.53
N LEU A 134 -2.94 -18.60 0.15
CA LEU A 134 -3.62 -17.60 1.00
C LEU A 134 -5.10 -17.97 1.22
N GLY A 135 -5.79 -18.44 0.18
CA GLY A 135 -7.15 -18.97 0.29
C GLY A 135 -7.27 -20.18 1.21
N ASP A 136 -6.38 -21.16 1.07
CA ASP A 136 -6.32 -22.38 1.90
C ASP A 136 -6.05 -22.06 3.38
N LEU A 137 -5.31 -20.99 3.66
CA LEU A 137 -5.09 -20.45 5.01
C LEU A 137 -6.30 -19.68 5.57
N GLY A 138 -7.38 -19.53 4.79
CA GLY A 138 -8.56 -18.76 5.16
C GLY A 138 -8.36 -17.24 5.14
N PHE A 139 -7.30 -16.73 4.49
CA PHE A 139 -6.98 -15.29 4.49
C PHE A 139 -8.12 -14.43 3.90
N PHE A 140 -8.68 -14.86 2.77
CA PHE A 140 -9.78 -14.13 2.13
C PHE A 140 -11.13 -14.37 2.82
N ALA A 141 -11.33 -15.56 3.39
CA ALA A 141 -12.54 -15.93 4.11
C ALA A 141 -12.53 -15.52 5.61
N LEU A 142 -11.50 -14.83 6.07
CA LEU A 142 -11.23 -14.59 7.50
C LEU A 142 -12.42 -13.98 8.24
N ARG A 143 -13.07 -12.99 7.61
CA ARG A 143 -14.19 -12.23 8.19
C ARG A 143 -15.57 -12.77 7.82
N MET A 144 -15.62 -13.81 6.99
CA MET A 144 -16.89 -14.44 6.64
C MET A 144 -17.39 -15.26 7.85
N PRO A 145 -18.71 -15.33 8.09
CA PRO A 145 -19.27 -16.22 9.10
C PRO A 145 -18.90 -17.68 8.84
N GLU A 146 -18.68 -18.45 9.90
CA GLU A 146 -18.39 -19.90 9.78
C GLU A 146 -19.51 -20.67 9.06
N ALA A 147 -20.77 -20.23 9.24
CA ALA A 147 -21.93 -20.80 8.56
C ALA A 147 -21.85 -20.70 7.02
N ASP A 148 -21.08 -19.73 6.51
CA ASP A 148 -20.87 -19.47 5.09
C ASP A 148 -19.50 -20.00 4.61
N GLY A 149 -18.84 -20.85 5.41
CA GLY A 149 -17.52 -21.41 5.11
C GLY A 149 -16.34 -20.47 5.42
N GLY A 150 -16.58 -19.43 6.21
CA GLY A 150 -15.56 -18.50 6.69
C GLY A 150 -14.86 -18.92 7.98
N VAL A 151 -13.95 -18.07 8.46
CA VAL A 151 -13.24 -18.26 9.75
C VAL A 151 -13.95 -17.57 10.92
N GLY A 152 -14.85 -16.61 10.65
CA GLY A 152 -15.66 -15.94 11.67
C GLY A 152 -14.91 -14.90 12.52
N LEU A 153 -13.71 -14.46 12.12
CA LEU A 153 -12.91 -13.48 12.87
C LEU A 153 -13.25 -12.03 12.51
N GLY A 154 -12.80 -11.09 13.34
CA GLY A 154 -13.17 -9.68 13.24
C GLY A 154 -12.21 -8.82 12.42
N LEU A 155 -12.46 -7.51 12.46
CA LEU A 155 -11.55 -6.49 11.96
C LEU A 155 -10.18 -6.50 12.68
N PRO A 156 -10.08 -6.73 14.01
CA PRO A 156 -8.78 -6.80 14.68
C PRO A 156 -7.86 -7.86 14.08
N GLU A 157 -8.36 -9.07 13.83
CA GLU A 157 -7.58 -10.15 13.23
C GLU A 157 -7.23 -9.84 11.76
N ALA A 158 -8.18 -9.28 10.99
CA ALA A 158 -7.91 -8.87 9.61
C ALA A 158 -6.80 -7.82 9.53
N VAL A 159 -6.80 -6.82 10.42
CA VAL A 159 -5.75 -5.81 10.49
C VAL A 159 -4.38 -6.42 10.77
N LEU A 160 -4.28 -7.42 11.66
CA LEU A 160 -3.01 -8.11 11.90
C LEU A 160 -2.51 -8.85 10.65
N LEU A 161 -3.41 -9.48 9.90
CA LEU A 161 -3.08 -10.19 8.68
C LEU A 161 -2.59 -9.24 7.59
N PHE A 162 -3.30 -8.14 7.37
CA PHE A 162 -2.93 -7.14 6.37
C PHE A 162 -1.69 -6.33 6.77
N GLU A 163 -1.40 -6.20 8.07
CA GLU A 163 -0.10 -5.69 8.52
C GLU A 163 1.04 -6.59 8.02
N GLU A 164 0.92 -7.91 8.15
CA GLU A 164 1.97 -8.83 7.68
C GLU A 164 2.09 -8.85 6.16
N THR A 165 1.00 -8.71 5.40
CA THR A 165 1.09 -8.59 3.93
C THR A 165 1.75 -7.28 3.49
N GLY A 166 1.49 -6.19 4.22
CA GLY A 166 2.19 -4.92 4.07
C GLY A 166 3.68 -5.04 4.30
N ARG A 167 4.06 -5.71 5.39
CA ARG A 167 5.44 -5.99 5.81
C ARG A 167 6.21 -6.82 4.80
N ALA A 168 5.57 -7.85 4.24
CA ALA A 168 6.18 -8.77 3.28
C ALA A 168 6.05 -8.31 1.82
N LEU A 169 5.50 -7.11 1.57
CA LEU A 169 5.29 -6.57 0.22
C LEU A 169 4.52 -7.55 -0.70
N VAL A 170 3.51 -8.24 -0.16
CA VAL A 170 2.76 -9.25 -0.91
C VAL A 170 2.08 -8.60 -2.13
N PRO A 171 2.35 -9.08 -3.36
CA PRO A 171 1.73 -8.57 -4.57
C PRO A 171 0.30 -9.09 -4.74
N GLY A 172 -0.59 -8.24 -5.26
CA GLY A 172 -1.94 -8.62 -5.68
C GLY A 172 -3.04 -7.73 -5.09
N PRO A 173 -4.27 -7.83 -5.62
CA PRO A 173 -5.41 -7.04 -5.17
C PRO A 173 -6.05 -7.64 -3.89
N LEU A 174 -5.24 -7.77 -2.83
CA LEU A 174 -5.59 -8.51 -1.60
C LEU A 174 -6.85 -7.96 -0.93
N VAL A 175 -6.94 -6.64 -0.77
CA VAL A 175 -8.09 -5.99 -0.14
C VAL A 175 -9.36 -6.20 -0.95
N ALA A 176 -9.29 -6.01 -2.28
CA ALA A 176 -10.45 -6.19 -3.14
C ALA A 176 -10.96 -7.63 -3.13
N THR A 177 -10.06 -8.63 -3.13
CA THR A 177 -10.43 -10.05 -3.05
C THR A 177 -11.00 -10.42 -1.68
N HIS A 178 -10.40 -9.94 -0.59
CA HIS A 178 -10.93 -10.15 0.76
C HIS A 178 -12.34 -9.55 0.92
N LEU A 179 -12.59 -8.34 0.40
CA LEU A 179 -13.92 -7.70 0.45
C LEU A 179 -14.95 -8.34 -0.49
N ALA A 180 -14.50 -9.11 -1.49
CA ALA A 180 -15.36 -9.85 -2.38
C ALA A 180 -15.69 -11.26 -1.85
N ALA A 181 -15.04 -11.70 -0.77
CA ALA A 181 -15.31 -13.00 -0.16
C ALA A 181 -16.79 -13.08 0.28
N GLY A 182 -17.47 -14.15 -0.14
CA GLY A 182 -18.91 -14.36 0.08
C GLY A 182 -19.82 -13.74 -0.98
N ALA A 183 -19.34 -12.76 -1.75
CA ALA A 183 -20.10 -12.16 -2.85
C ALA A 183 -19.68 -12.67 -4.24
N VAL A 184 -18.40 -13.00 -4.40
CA VAL A 184 -17.84 -13.53 -5.65
C VAL A 184 -17.47 -15.01 -5.44
N PRO A 185 -18.04 -15.94 -6.22
CA PRO A 185 -17.67 -17.35 -6.16
C PRO A 185 -16.16 -17.53 -6.28
N GLY A 186 -15.59 -18.39 -5.44
CA GLY A 186 -14.16 -18.68 -5.45
C GLY A 186 -13.25 -17.63 -4.78
N ALA A 187 -13.71 -16.40 -4.52
CA ALA A 187 -12.84 -15.38 -3.89
C ALA A 187 -12.35 -15.80 -2.50
N ALA A 188 -13.23 -16.40 -1.69
CA ALA A 188 -12.93 -16.87 -0.33
C ALA A 188 -11.83 -17.94 -0.30
N ALA A 189 -11.82 -18.85 -1.28
CA ALA A 189 -10.84 -19.93 -1.42
C ALA A 189 -9.58 -19.51 -2.21
N GLY A 190 -9.45 -18.22 -2.57
CA GLY A 190 -8.39 -17.77 -3.48
C GLY A 190 -8.51 -18.36 -4.88
N GLU A 191 -9.67 -18.92 -5.26
CA GLU A 191 -9.93 -19.41 -6.61
C GLU A 191 -10.02 -18.33 -7.65
N THR A 192 -10.59 -17.21 -7.23
CA THR A 192 -10.89 -16.07 -8.06
C THR A 192 -10.15 -14.87 -7.52
N VAL A 193 -9.36 -14.24 -8.38
CA VAL A 193 -8.69 -12.98 -8.12
C VAL A 193 -9.67 -11.87 -8.44
N VAL A 194 -9.99 -11.05 -7.44
CA VAL A 194 -10.90 -9.92 -7.60
C VAL A 194 -10.11 -8.62 -7.48
N ALA A 195 -10.17 -7.81 -8.54
CA ALA A 195 -9.74 -6.42 -8.52
C ALA A 195 -10.96 -5.49 -8.29
N ALA A 196 -10.71 -4.25 -7.93
CA ALA A 196 -11.76 -3.25 -7.77
C ALA A 196 -11.32 -1.89 -8.29
N VAL A 197 -12.28 -1.13 -8.82
CA VAL A 197 -12.13 0.28 -9.14
C VAL A 197 -12.11 1.08 -7.86
N ASP A 198 -11.07 1.89 -7.68
CA ASP A 198 -10.78 2.64 -6.47
C ASP A 198 -10.19 4.00 -6.81
N GLY A 199 -10.89 5.10 -6.50
CA GLY A 199 -10.40 6.46 -6.71
C GLY A 199 -10.05 6.83 -8.17
N GLY A 200 -10.54 6.07 -9.15
CA GLY A 200 -10.17 6.22 -10.57
C GLY A 200 -8.99 5.35 -11.00
N LEU A 201 -8.57 4.41 -10.17
CA LEU A 201 -7.53 3.43 -10.45
C LEU A 201 -8.06 1.99 -10.32
N VAL A 202 -7.43 1.05 -11.01
CA VAL A 202 -7.58 -0.40 -10.76
C VAL A 202 -6.20 -1.02 -10.70
N GLU A 203 -5.91 -1.69 -9.60
CA GLU A 203 -4.73 -2.56 -9.47
C GLU A 203 -5.01 -3.94 -10.09
N TRP A 204 -4.01 -4.51 -10.76
CA TRP A 204 -4.06 -5.90 -11.26
C TRP A 204 -5.20 -6.21 -12.26
N LEU A 205 -5.70 -5.21 -13.00
CA LEU A 205 -6.80 -5.38 -13.96
C LEU A 205 -6.56 -6.54 -14.95
N ASP A 206 -5.37 -6.62 -15.52
CA ASP A 206 -5.01 -7.61 -16.56
C ASP A 206 -4.95 -9.06 -16.04
N GLU A 207 -4.82 -9.25 -14.72
CA GLU A 207 -4.65 -10.56 -14.08
C GLU A 207 -5.86 -10.99 -13.23
N ALA A 208 -6.83 -10.09 -13.03
CA ALA A 208 -8.03 -10.35 -12.27
C ALA A 208 -9.04 -11.19 -13.07
N ASP A 209 -9.69 -12.13 -12.40
CA ASP A 209 -10.77 -12.93 -12.98
C ASP A 209 -12.10 -12.16 -12.96
N VAL A 210 -12.29 -11.34 -11.92
CA VAL A 210 -13.47 -10.49 -11.72
C VAL A 210 -13.00 -9.10 -11.32
N VAL A 211 -13.67 -8.07 -11.83
CA VAL A 211 -13.41 -6.68 -11.44
C VAL A 211 -14.68 -6.06 -10.93
N ARG A 212 -14.64 -5.50 -9.72
CA ARG A 212 -15.76 -4.75 -9.14
C ARG A 212 -15.66 -3.28 -9.52
N GLY A 213 -16.70 -2.76 -10.18
CA GLY A 213 -16.77 -1.38 -10.66
C GLY A 213 -16.59 -1.26 -12.18
N ASP A 214 -16.88 -0.08 -12.71
CA ASP A 214 -16.84 0.17 -14.15
C ASP A 214 -15.39 0.41 -14.64
N THR A 215 -14.92 -0.48 -15.51
CA THR A 215 -13.59 -0.40 -16.15
C THR A 215 -13.66 0.14 -17.57
N SER A 216 -14.80 0.68 -17.99
CA SER A 216 -14.98 1.24 -19.32
C SER A 216 -13.97 2.35 -19.58
N GLY A 217 -13.19 2.21 -20.65
CA GLY A 217 -12.14 3.16 -20.99
C GLY A 217 -10.90 3.08 -20.09
N ALA A 218 -10.68 1.98 -19.37
CA ALA A 218 -9.46 1.76 -18.61
C ALA A 218 -8.20 1.88 -19.48
N VAL A 219 -7.25 2.69 -19.05
CA VAL A 219 -5.96 2.90 -19.73
C VAL A 219 -4.82 2.43 -18.83
N PRO A 220 -3.88 1.60 -19.31
CA PRO A 220 -2.75 1.16 -18.51
C PRO A 220 -1.88 2.34 -18.08
N LEU A 221 -1.44 2.33 -16.82
CA LEU A 221 -0.50 3.28 -16.25
C LEU A 221 0.81 2.59 -15.92
N ARG A 222 1.91 3.28 -16.19
CA ARG A 222 3.22 2.85 -15.70
C ARG A 222 3.33 3.15 -14.22
N SER A 223 3.15 2.12 -13.39
CA SER A 223 3.37 2.20 -11.96
C SER A 223 4.84 2.45 -11.64
N ILE A 224 5.11 3.25 -10.60
CA ILE A 224 6.46 3.38 -10.04
C ILE A 224 6.87 2.10 -9.30
N ASP A 225 5.88 1.36 -8.82
CA ASP A 225 6.07 0.09 -8.17
C ASP A 225 5.87 -1.06 -9.18
N PRO A 226 6.94 -1.80 -9.54
CA PRO A 226 6.86 -2.83 -10.56
C PRO A 226 5.99 -4.03 -10.18
N LEU A 227 5.65 -4.22 -8.89
CA LEU A 227 4.77 -5.30 -8.44
C LEU A 227 3.35 -4.82 -8.12
N THR A 228 2.96 -3.65 -8.62
CA THR A 228 1.59 -3.15 -8.53
C THR A 228 1.20 -2.55 -9.89
N PRO A 229 0.83 -3.37 -10.87
CA PRO A 229 0.37 -2.89 -12.17
C PRO A 229 -0.96 -2.14 -12.00
N LEU A 230 -1.10 -1.01 -12.71
CA LEU A 230 -2.18 -0.06 -12.52
C LEU A 230 -2.85 0.29 -13.84
N HIS A 231 -4.16 0.51 -13.78
CA HIS A 231 -4.94 1.14 -14.83
C HIS A 231 -5.64 2.37 -14.28
N ARG A 232 -5.75 3.42 -15.09
CA ARG A 232 -6.61 4.57 -14.84
C ARG A 232 -7.97 4.30 -15.45
N VAL A 233 -9.04 4.53 -14.70
CA VAL A 233 -10.40 4.55 -15.25
C VAL A 233 -10.92 5.99 -15.32
N PRO A 234 -11.65 6.37 -16.38
CA PRO A 234 -12.24 7.71 -16.50
C PRO A 234 -13.45 7.93 -15.58
N ALA A 235 -14.08 6.86 -15.10
CA ALA A 235 -15.32 6.90 -14.34
C ALA A 235 -15.15 7.63 -12.98
N GLY A 236 -16.27 8.16 -12.47
CA GLY A 236 -16.33 8.98 -11.26
C GLY A 236 -15.84 8.25 -10.00
N ARG A 237 -15.29 9.02 -9.06
CA ARG A 237 -14.83 8.50 -7.76
C ARG A 237 -16.03 8.07 -6.92
N ALA A 238 -16.12 6.78 -6.63
CA ALA A 238 -16.99 6.29 -5.57
C ALA A 238 -16.36 6.59 -4.21
N ALA A 239 -17.19 6.79 -3.18
CA ALA A 239 -16.69 6.86 -1.81
C ALA A 239 -15.99 5.54 -1.44
N PRO A 240 -14.82 5.59 -0.79
CA PRO A 240 -14.09 4.38 -0.45
C PRO A 240 -14.84 3.59 0.63
N ASP A 241 -14.77 2.26 0.54
CA ASP A 241 -15.25 1.37 1.59
C ASP A 241 -14.38 1.58 2.86
N PRO A 242 -14.96 1.91 4.03
CA PRO A 242 -14.21 2.11 5.27
C PRO A 242 -13.33 0.91 5.66
N VAL A 243 -13.75 -0.31 5.34
CA VAL A 243 -12.93 -1.50 5.56
C VAL A 243 -11.73 -1.51 4.62
N ALA A 244 -11.91 -1.13 3.35
CA ALA A 244 -10.78 -1.01 2.41
C ALA A 244 -9.76 0.03 2.88
N VAL A 245 -10.24 1.15 3.43
CA VAL A 245 -9.40 2.20 4.03
C VAL A 245 -8.59 1.63 5.20
N LEU A 246 -9.25 0.95 6.15
CA LEU A 246 -8.61 0.37 7.32
C LEU A 246 -7.58 -0.73 6.96
N LEU A 247 -7.92 -1.64 6.04
CA LEU A 247 -7.00 -2.71 5.62
C LEU A 247 -5.80 -2.14 4.85
N THR A 248 -6.00 -1.08 4.06
CA THR A 248 -4.90 -0.36 3.40
C THR A 248 -4.01 0.35 4.44
N ALA A 249 -4.60 0.92 5.50
CA ALA A 249 -3.85 1.48 6.62
C ALA A 249 -3.01 0.40 7.34
N ALA A 250 -3.54 -0.81 7.50
CA ALA A 250 -2.79 -1.94 8.04
C ALA A 250 -1.60 -2.33 7.14
N GLU A 251 -1.78 -2.40 5.81
CA GLU A 251 -0.66 -2.65 4.88
C GLU A 251 0.45 -1.57 4.96
N GLN A 252 0.05 -0.30 5.15
CA GLN A 252 1.00 0.79 5.38
C GLN A 252 1.71 0.67 6.72
N LEU A 253 1.00 0.31 7.79
CA LEU A 253 1.60 0.02 9.10
C LEU A 253 2.63 -1.12 8.99
N GLY A 254 2.33 -2.17 8.24
CA GLY A 254 3.26 -3.27 7.97
C GLY A 254 4.53 -2.81 7.28
N THR A 255 4.37 -1.93 6.29
CA THR A 255 5.49 -1.27 5.60
C THR A 255 6.34 -0.46 6.57
N ALA A 256 5.72 0.37 7.42
CA ALA A 256 6.40 1.17 8.45
C ALA A 256 7.18 0.29 9.44
N GLY A 257 6.56 -0.81 9.90
CA GLY A 257 7.21 -1.79 10.77
C GLY A 257 8.44 -2.42 10.12
N ARG A 258 8.33 -2.85 8.84
CA ARG A 258 9.47 -3.46 8.14
C ARG A 258 10.62 -2.50 7.95
N VAL A 259 10.36 -1.26 7.52
CA VAL A 259 11.43 -0.27 7.31
C VAL A 259 12.07 0.18 8.62
N CYS A 260 11.33 0.19 9.73
CA CYS A 260 11.90 0.41 11.07
C CYS A 260 12.94 -0.66 11.42
N GLU A 261 12.62 -1.93 11.17
CA GLU A 261 13.52 -3.04 11.43
C GLU A 261 14.75 -3.00 10.53
N LEU A 262 14.57 -2.79 9.22
CA LEU A 262 15.65 -2.70 8.25
C LEU A 262 16.60 -1.55 8.60
N ALA A 263 16.08 -0.37 8.92
CA ALA A 263 16.88 0.78 9.33
C ALA A 263 17.72 0.47 10.58
N ALA A 264 17.10 -0.10 11.62
CA ALA A 264 17.80 -0.43 12.86
C ALA A 264 18.84 -1.55 12.67
N GLN A 265 18.55 -2.56 11.85
CA GLN A 265 19.49 -3.62 11.51
C GLN A 265 20.71 -3.06 10.76
N HIS A 266 20.49 -2.29 9.70
CA HIS A 266 21.58 -1.67 8.94
C HIS A 266 22.40 -0.72 9.80
N ALA A 267 21.74 0.11 10.61
CA ALA A 267 22.41 1.08 11.47
C ALA A 267 23.35 0.43 12.51
N ARG A 268 23.00 -0.78 12.98
CA ARG A 268 23.84 -1.55 13.91
C ARG A 268 24.96 -2.31 13.21
N ALA A 269 24.69 -2.86 12.04
CA ALA A 269 25.64 -3.74 11.34
C ALA A 269 26.71 -2.97 10.54
N ARG A 270 26.37 -1.79 9.99
CA ARG A 270 27.26 -1.03 9.12
C ARG A 270 28.23 -0.17 9.94
N GLU A 271 29.53 -0.34 9.73
CA GLU A 271 30.56 0.48 10.38
C GLU A 271 31.17 1.54 9.46
N GLN A 272 31.22 2.79 9.89
CA GLN A 272 31.94 3.89 9.23
C GLN A 272 32.62 4.77 10.26
N PHE A 273 33.78 5.33 9.89
CA PHE A 273 34.62 6.11 10.80
C PHE A 273 34.91 5.37 12.11
N GLY A 274 35.16 4.06 12.02
CA GLY A 274 35.55 3.21 13.16
C GLY A 274 34.44 2.85 14.15
N ARG A 275 33.15 3.06 13.82
CA ARG A 275 32.03 2.65 14.68
C ARG A 275 30.75 2.37 13.88
N PRO A 276 29.74 1.70 14.46
CA PRO A 276 28.44 1.54 13.83
C PRO A 276 27.81 2.88 13.43
N VAL A 277 27.18 2.95 12.25
CA VAL A 277 26.56 4.20 11.76
C VAL A 277 25.41 4.66 12.66
N GLY A 278 24.76 3.75 13.40
CA GLY A 278 23.76 4.06 14.41
C GLY A 278 24.30 4.83 15.62
N ALA A 279 25.61 4.88 15.84
CA ALA A 279 26.23 5.69 16.91
C ALA A 279 26.27 7.19 16.58
N PHE A 280 26.00 7.58 15.33
CA PHE A 280 25.91 8.97 14.93
C PHE A 280 24.49 9.50 15.19
N GLN A 281 24.39 10.62 15.90
CA GLN A 281 23.12 11.24 16.31
C GLN A 281 22.14 11.43 15.14
N ALA A 282 22.64 11.83 13.96
CA ALA A 282 21.80 12.00 12.77
C ALA A 282 21.10 10.69 12.36
N VAL A 283 21.81 9.56 12.37
CA VAL A 283 21.23 8.24 12.04
C VAL A 283 20.33 7.73 13.17
N ALA A 284 20.74 7.94 14.42
CA ALA A 284 19.95 7.56 15.60
C ALA A 284 18.59 8.28 15.62
N HIS A 285 18.56 9.58 15.32
CA HIS A 285 17.32 10.36 15.25
C HIS A 285 16.40 9.90 14.12
N LEU A 286 16.93 9.54 12.95
CA LEU A 286 16.11 8.95 11.88
C LEU A 286 15.48 7.64 12.36
N CYS A 287 16.27 6.72 12.93
CA CYS A 287 15.75 5.45 13.43
C CYS A 287 14.69 5.65 14.54
N ALA A 288 14.91 6.59 15.45
CA ALA A 288 13.95 6.94 16.49
C ALA A 288 12.65 7.54 15.91
N GLY A 289 12.76 8.40 14.90
CA GLY A 289 11.60 8.98 14.20
C GLY A 289 10.75 7.92 13.51
N ILE A 290 11.38 6.97 12.82
CA ILE A 290 10.69 5.84 12.19
C ILE A 290 9.92 5.02 13.24
N LEU A 291 10.55 4.72 14.39
CA LEU A 291 9.92 3.97 15.48
C LEU A 291 8.72 4.72 16.06
N VAL A 292 8.87 6.02 16.35
CA VAL A 292 7.78 6.84 16.90
C VAL A 292 6.59 6.90 15.94
N GLY A 293 6.84 7.12 14.65
CA GLY A 293 5.79 7.13 13.62
C GLY A 293 5.08 5.76 13.53
N THR A 294 5.86 4.68 13.52
CA THR A 294 5.33 3.30 13.45
C THR A 294 4.44 2.97 14.65
N GLU A 295 4.87 3.26 15.88
CA GLU A 295 4.10 2.93 17.08
C GLU A 295 2.86 3.83 17.24
N THR A 296 2.94 5.08 16.75
CA THR A 296 1.77 5.98 16.70
C THR A 296 0.72 5.44 15.72
N ALA A 297 1.14 5.07 14.51
CA ALA A 297 0.26 4.45 13.52
C ALA A 297 -0.30 3.11 14.02
N ARG A 298 0.52 2.29 14.69
CA ARG A 298 0.10 1.00 15.27
C ARG A 298 -1.04 1.17 16.26
N ALA A 299 -0.89 2.11 17.19
CA ALA A 299 -1.92 2.40 18.17
C ALA A 299 -3.23 2.85 17.51
N ALA A 300 -3.16 3.73 16.51
CA ALA A 300 -4.33 4.25 15.81
C ALA A 300 -5.04 3.16 14.98
N VAL A 301 -4.30 2.39 14.19
CA VAL A 301 -4.84 1.31 13.34
C VAL A 301 -5.49 0.22 14.20
N TYR A 302 -4.86 -0.19 15.30
CA TYR A 302 -5.43 -1.21 16.18
C TYR A 302 -6.66 -0.69 16.93
N ALA A 303 -6.68 0.58 17.33
CA ALA A 303 -7.87 1.20 17.92
C ALA A 303 -9.02 1.27 16.91
N ALA A 304 -8.76 1.75 15.69
CA ALA A 304 -9.75 1.83 14.62
C ALA A 304 -10.34 0.46 14.22
N ALA A 305 -9.55 -0.61 14.34
CA ALA A 305 -10.04 -1.97 14.13
C ALA A 305 -11.07 -2.43 15.16
N VAL A 306 -11.02 -1.88 16.38
CA VAL A 306 -11.95 -2.20 17.46
C VAL A 306 -13.16 -1.27 17.44
N THR A 307 -12.96 0.03 17.21
CA THR A 307 -14.06 1.00 17.18
C THR A 307 -14.87 0.88 15.90
N ALA A 308 -14.21 0.55 14.79
CA ALA A 308 -14.76 0.57 13.44
C ALA A 308 -15.42 1.91 13.07
N ASP A 309 -15.07 2.98 13.80
CA ASP A 309 -15.61 4.31 13.58
C ASP A 309 -14.96 4.94 12.34
N PRO A 310 -15.74 5.53 11.41
CA PRO A 310 -15.19 6.11 10.19
C PRO A 310 -14.14 7.20 10.43
N ALA A 311 -14.26 8.01 11.49
CA ALA A 311 -13.29 9.05 11.80
C ALA A 311 -12.00 8.45 12.37
N ASP A 312 -12.10 7.43 13.23
CA ASP A 312 -10.93 6.68 13.71
C ASP A 312 -10.20 5.98 12.57
N ILE A 313 -10.93 5.39 11.62
CA ILE A 313 -10.37 4.76 10.42
C ILE A 313 -9.63 5.79 9.55
N ALA A 314 -10.24 6.96 9.33
CA ALA A 314 -9.62 8.04 8.57
C ALA A 314 -8.33 8.56 9.26
N ALA A 315 -8.37 8.77 10.57
CA ALA A 315 -7.19 9.17 11.35
C ALA A 315 -6.08 8.09 11.30
N ALA A 316 -6.44 6.83 11.46
CA ALA A 316 -5.52 5.71 11.34
C ALA A 316 -4.88 5.63 9.95
N ARG A 317 -5.66 5.87 8.89
CA ARG A 317 -5.19 5.89 7.49
C ARG A 317 -4.14 6.98 7.27
N ILE A 318 -4.36 8.19 7.77
CA ILE A 318 -3.43 9.32 7.66
C ILE A 318 -2.11 9.00 8.38
N LEU A 319 -2.20 8.55 9.64
CA LEU A 319 -1.03 8.23 10.45
C LEU A 319 -0.21 7.07 9.86
N ALA A 320 -0.88 6.04 9.33
CA ALA A 320 -0.22 4.92 8.68
C ALA A 320 0.49 5.33 7.38
N ASP A 321 -0.12 6.19 6.56
CA ASP A 321 0.53 6.73 5.37
C ASP A 321 1.77 7.54 5.71
N GLU A 322 1.68 8.44 6.68
CA GLU A 322 2.84 9.23 7.09
C GLU A 322 3.96 8.33 7.60
N ALA A 323 3.64 7.38 8.49
CA ALA A 323 4.62 6.44 9.05
C ALA A 323 5.30 5.61 7.95
N ALA A 324 4.54 5.09 6.97
CA ALA A 324 5.08 4.30 5.89
C ALA A 324 5.93 5.12 4.91
N VAL A 325 5.41 6.26 4.45
CA VAL A 325 6.07 7.09 3.42
C VAL A 325 7.31 7.77 3.97
N ARG A 326 7.20 8.42 5.14
CA ARG A 326 8.35 9.06 5.78
C ARG A 326 9.34 8.00 6.26
N GLY A 327 8.84 6.94 6.90
CA GLY A 327 9.68 5.88 7.42
C GLY A 327 10.49 5.16 6.35
N ALA A 328 9.91 4.88 5.18
CA ALA A 328 10.61 4.25 4.08
C ALA A 328 11.70 5.17 3.48
N ARG A 329 11.43 6.49 3.38
CA ARG A 329 12.42 7.48 2.93
C ARG A 329 13.59 7.62 3.91
N ASP A 330 13.30 7.67 5.21
CA ASP A 330 14.33 7.75 6.24
C ASP A 330 15.16 6.46 6.28
N CYS A 331 14.52 5.29 6.14
CA CYS A 331 15.22 4.01 6.02
C CYS A 331 16.14 3.98 4.79
N LEU A 332 15.68 4.52 3.65
CA LEU A 332 16.50 4.65 2.44
C LEU A 332 17.72 5.53 2.71
N GLN A 333 17.54 6.65 3.41
CA GLN A 333 18.64 7.54 3.81
C GLN A 333 19.64 6.85 4.74
N VAL A 334 19.18 6.03 5.69
CA VAL A 334 20.04 5.24 6.58
C VAL A 334 20.91 4.24 5.80
N HIS A 335 20.38 3.65 4.72
CA HIS A 335 21.12 2.71 3.85
C HIS A 335 22.05 3.42 2.84
N GLY A 336 21.87 4.73 2.61
CA GLY A 336 22.62 5.48 1.61
C GLY A 336 22.50 4.88 0.21
N GLY A 337 23.60 4.83 -0.54
CA GLY A 337 23.61 4.31 -1.91
C GLY A 337 23.12 2.87 -2.06
N MET A 338 23.37 2.01 -1.06
CA MET A 338 22.91 0.61 -1.04
C MET A 338 21.39 0.51 -1.05
N GLY A 339 20.69 1.48 -0.45
CA GLY A 339 19.23 1.51 -0.43
C GLY A 339 18.61 1.60 -1.83
N PHE A 340 19.36 2.06 -2.84
CA PHE A 340 18.89 2.20 -4.23
C PHE A 340 19.21 0.96 -5.10
N THR A 341 19.94 -0.02 -4.57
CA THR A 341 20.34 -1.23 -5.31
C THR A 341 19.49 -2.44 -4.91
N TRP A 342 19.70 -3.56 -5.59
CA TRP A 342 19.08 -4.85 -5.27
C TRP A 342 19.67 -5.53 -4.03
N GLU A 343 20.69 -4.95 -3.40
CA GLU A 343 21.25 -5.47 -2.15
C GLU A 343 20.33 -5.21 -0.95
N SER A 344 19.30 -4.36 -1.13
CA SER A 344 18.31 -4.05 -0.11
C SER A 344 16.93 -3.86 -0.73
N GLU A 345 15.90 -4.40 -0.09
CA GLU A 345 14.50 -4.25 -0.51
C GLU A 345 13.88 -2.88 -0.17
N VAL A 346 14.62 -1.99 0.52
CA VAL A 346 14.10 -0.69 1.00
C VAL A 346 13.50 0.16 -0.12
N HIS A 347 14.09 0.14 -1.32
CA HIS A 347 13.55 0.88 -2.46
C HIS A 347 12.17 0.37 -2.92
N LEU A 348 11.84 -0.91 -2.71
CA LEU A 348 10.51 -1.44 -3.00
C LEU A 348 9.48 -0.95 -1.98
N HIS A 349 9.85 -0.88 -0.70
CA HIS A 349 8.98 -0.30 0.33
C HIS A 349 8.65 1.17 0.05
N VAL A 350 9.62 1.98 -0.39
CA VAL A 350 9.37 3.38 -0.77
C VAL A 350 8.34 3.46 -1.90
N LYS A 351 8.53 2.68 -2.96
CA LYS A 351 7.64 2.67 -4.13
C LYS A 351 6.23 2.20 -3.76
N ARG A 352 6.12 1.11 -3.00
CA ARG A 352 4.82 0.56 -2.59
C ARG A 352 4.08 1.45 -1.62
N ALA A 353 4.78 2.08 -0.68
CA ALA A 353 4.20 3.06 0.23
C ALA A 353 3.56 4.23 -0.55
N TRP A 354 4.23 4.73 -1.59
CA TRP A 354 3.67 5.80 -2.43
C TRP A 354 2.48 5.36 -3.26
N VAL A 355 2.49 4.15 -3.82
CA VAL A 355 1.34 3.67 -4.59
C VAL A 355 0.12 3.46 -3.69
N ARG A 356 0.30 2.88 -2.50
CA ARG A 356 -0.77 2.65 -1.53
C ARG A 356 -1.40 3.95 -1.00
N THR A 357 -0.72 5.10 -1.04
CA THR A 357 -1.35 6.39 -0.67
C THR A 357 -2.49 6.80 -1.62
N GLN A 358 -2.57 6.20 -2.81
CA GLN A 358 -3.62 6.48 -3.79
C GLN A 358 -4.79 5.50 -3.72
N ARG A 359 -4.70 4.48 -2.84
CA ARG A 359 -5.76 3.50 -2.60
C ARG A 359 -6.76 4.01 -1.56
N ALA A 360 -8.00 3.56 -1.71
CA ALA A 360 -9.16 3.79 -0.88
C ALA A 360 -9.41 5.28 -0.63
N GLY A 361 -9.49 6.04 -1.71
CA GLY A 361 -9.66 7.50 -1.67
C GLY A 361 -8.41 8.29 -1.31
N GLY A 362 -7.36 7.68 -0.75
CA GLY A 362 -6.11 8.38 -0.44
C GLY A 362 -6.20 9.41 0.70
N VAL A 363 -5.16 10.25 0.82
CA VAL A 363 -4.97 11.12 2.01
C VAL A 363 -6.03 12.22 2.09
N THR A 364 -6.29 12.93 0.99
CA THR A 364 -7.22 14.08 0.98
C THR A 364 -8.62 13.66 1.41
N GLU A 365 -9.14 12.57 0.83
CA GLU A 365 -10.45 12.03 1.18
C GLU A 365 -10.51 11.59 2.66
N SER A 366 -9.41 11.09 3.23
CA SER A 366 -9.32 10.76 4.66
C SER A 366 -9.29 12.01 5.54
N GLU A 367 -8.56 13.06 5.12
CA GLU A 367 -8.54 14.36 5.82
C GLU A 367 -9.92 15.02 5.83
N GLU A 368 -10.63 14.98 4.69
CA GLU A 368 -11.99 15.49 4.57
C GLU A 368 -12.97 14.71 5.46
N ALA A 369 -12.88 13.38 5.48
CA ALA A 369 -13.71 12.53 6.34
C ALA A 369 -13.48 12.82 7.83
N LEU A 370 -12.22 12.99 8.25
CA LEU A 370 -11.87 13.33 9.61
C LEU A 370 -12.34 14.75 9.97
N ALA A 371 -12.13 15.72 9.08
CA ALA A 371 -12.56 17.10 9.28
C ALA A 371 -14.09 17.20 9.43
N ALA A 372 -14.85 16.44 8.65
CA ALA A 372 -16.31 16.39 8.75
C ALA A 372 -16.82 15.82 10.09
N ALA A 373 -16.01 15.01 10.77
CA ALA A 373 -16.32 14.44 12.07
C ALA A 373 -15.96 15.38 13.25
N LEU A 374 -15.14 16.41 13.02
CA LEU A 374 -14.85 17.39 14.04
C LEU A 374 -16.10 18.23 14.30
N PRO A 375 -16.53 18.40 15.57
CA PRO A 375 -17.66 19.25 15.87
C PRO A 375 -17.35 20.66 15.37
N ALA A 376 -18.27 21.25 14.60
CA ALA A 376 -18.23 22.67 14.34
C ALA A 376 -18.34 23.37 15.70
N GLU A 377 -17.25 23.97 16.17
CA GLU A 377 -17.32 24.84 17.33
C GLU A 377 -18.40 25.88 17.02
N SER A 378 -19.48 25.86 17.79
CA SER A 378 -20.45 26.95 17.82
C SER A 378 -19.75 28.14 18.45
N VAL A 379 -19.06 28.92 17.61
CA VAL A 379 -18.42 30.20 17.97
C VAL A 379 -19.46 31.24 18.31
#